data_AF-A0A968WP96-F1
#
_entry.id   AF-A0A968WP96-F1
#
_cell.length_a   1.000
_cell.length_b   1.000
_cell.length_c   1.000
_cell.angle_alpha   90.00
_cell.angle_beta   90.00
_cell.angle_gamma   90.00
#
_symmetry.space_group_name_H-M   'P 1'
#
loop_
_entity.id
_entity.type
_entity.pdbx_description
1 polymer ?
#
loop_
_entity_poly.entity_id
_entity_poly.type
_entity_poly.pdbx_seq_one_letter_code
_entity_poly.pdbx_strand_id
1 'polypeptide(L)'
;MFKHGKNKEKAAEYVKALTYDQGIWKDSIVGTASGHPGHLPPYKSIYADWDTNKPDWIPPFVGLVRGQLDRAKAITNHLFGLQQFVLGKPFWDAYLKGEETDEMAVMKKITEAVKAEMAKG
;
A
#
# COMPACT_ATOMS: atom_id res chain seq x y z
N MET A 1 -8.16 14.45 -5.03
CA MET A 1 -9.16 13.91 -5.96
C MET A 1 -9.48 15.00 -6.98
N PHE A 2 -9.33 14.72 -8.27
CA PHE A 2 -9.32 15.64 -9.42
C PHE A 2 -9.83 17.08 -9.17
N LYS A 3 -8.89 18.01 -8.88
CA LYS A 3 -9.18 19.43 -8.58
C LYS A 3 -10.07 20.10 -9.63
N HIS A 4 -9.86 19.72 -10.90
CA HIS A 4 -10.55 20.24 -12.09
C HIS A 4 -11.45 19.21 -12.78
N GLY A 5 -11.72 18.06 -12.14
CA GLY A 5 -12.57 17.03 -12.71
C GLY A 5 -14.01 17.51 -12.87
N LYS A 6 -14.61 17.23 -14.03
CA LYS A 6 -16.05 17.40 -14.28
C LYS A 6 -16.80 16.16 -13.76
N ASN A 7 -18.09 16.30 -13.43
CA ASN A 7 -18.99 15.21 -13.03
C ASN A 7 -18.47 14.37 -11.83
N LYS A 8 -18.07 15.05 -10.74
CA LYS A 8 -17.44 14.42 -9.57
C LYS A 8 -18.35 13.39 -8.90
N GLU A 9 -19.66 13.61 -8.95
CA GLU A 9 -20.69 12.73 -8.40
C GLU A 9 -20.68 11.38 -9.11
N LYS A 10 -20.65 11.39 -10.45
CA LYS A 10 -20.56 10.17 -11.26
C LYS A 10 -19.22 9.46 -11.11
N ALA A 11 -18.13 10.21 -10.93
CA ALA A 11 -16.83 9.62 -10.62
C ALA A 11 -16.86 8.90 -9.25
N ALA A 12 -17.48 9.50 -8.23
CA ALA A 12 -17.63 8.88 -6.91
C ALA A 12 -18.52 7.63 -6.95
N GLU A 13 -19.64 7.69 -7.68
CA GLU A 13 -20.53 6.56 -7.90
C GLU A 13 -19.80 5.39 -8.57
N TYR A 14 -19.05 5.68 -9.64
CA TYR A 14 -18.26 4.68 -10.35
C TYR A 14 -17.18 4.05 -9.47
N VAL A 15 -16.42 4.85 -8.72
CA VAL A 15 -15.41 4.33 -7.79
C VAL A 15 -16.06 3.44 -6.74
N LYS A 16 -17.22 3.85 -6.19
CA LYS A 16 -17.97 3.02 -5.24
C LYS A 16 -18.41 1.69 -5.87
N ALA A 17 -18.91 1.71 -7.11
CA ALA A 17 -19.30 0.47 -7.78
C ALA A 17 -18.11 -0.50 -7.90
N LEU A 18 -16.95 0.00 -8.35
CA LEU A 18 -15.73 -0.81 -8.47
C LEU A 18 -15.24 -1.36 -7.13
N THR A 19 -15.21 -0.55 -6.08
CA THR A 19 -14.61 -0.96 -4.80
C THR A 19 -15.53 -1.85 -3.95
N TYR A 20 -16.79 -2.04 -4.35
CA TYR A 20 -17.72 -2.99 -3.73
C TYR A 20 -17.95 -4.27 -4.56
N ASP A 21 -17.41 -4.34 -5.78
CA ASP A 21 -17.57 -5.51 -6.65
C ASP A 21 -16.73 -6.69 -6.13
N GLN A 22 -17.39 -7.80 -5.82
CA GLN A 22 -16.75 -9.02 -5.32
C GLN A 22 -15.88 -9.71 -6.38
N GLY A 23 -16.22 -9.59 -7.66
CA GLY A 23 -15.41 -10.12 -8.77
C GLY A 23 -14.05 -9.43 -8.82
N ILE A 24 -14.01 -8.11 -8.66
CA ILE A 24 -12.76 -7.35 -8.63
C ILE A 24 -11.87 -7.80 -7.45
N TRP A 25 -12.46 -8.02 -6.27
CA TRP A 25 -11.68 -8.49 -5.12
C TRP A 25 -11.22 -9.94 -5.26
N LYS A 26 -12.06 -10.82 -5.82
CA LYS A 26 -11.66 -12.19 -6.15
C LYS A 26 -10.47 -12.20 -7.11
N ASP A 27 -10.55 -11.43 -8.20
CA ASP A 27 -9.48 -11.36 -9.20
C ASP A 27 -8.21 -10.73 -8.62
N SER A 28 -8.34 -9.74 -7.74
CA SER A 28 -7.20 -9.17 -7.01
C SER A 28 -6.53 -10.20 -6.09
N ILE A 29 -7.32 -10.98 -5.35
CA ILE A 29 -6.85 -11.87 -4.27
C ILE A 29 -6.41 -13.25 -4.76
N VAL A 30 -7.08 -13.79 -5.77
CA VAL A 30 -6.81 -15.13 -6.33
C VAL A 30 -6.03 -15.04 -7.64
N GLY A 31 -5.99 -13.85 -8.23
CA GLY A 31 -5.30 -13.58 -9.48
C GLY A 31 -6.09 -14.04 -10.70
N THR A 32 -5.63 -13.57 -11.83
CA THR A 32 -6.10 -13.92 -13.17
C THR A 32 -4.90 -14.34 -14.02
N ALA A 33 -5.15 -14.74 -15.26
CA ALA A 33 -4.07 -15.03 -16.21
C ALA A 33 -3.13 -13.83 -16.46
N SER A 34 -3.59 -12.59 -16.22
CA SER A 34 -2.77 -11.38 -16.40
C SER A 34 -2.02 -10.95 -15.14
N GLY A 35 -2.26 -11.57 -13.98
CA GLY A 35 -1.49 -11.30 -12.76
C GLY A 35 -2.25 -11.56 -11.47
N HIS A 36 -1.55 -11.40 -10.34
CA HIS A 36 -2.08 -11.66 -9.00
C HIS A 36 -1.69 -10.50 -8.06
N PRO A 37 -2.45 -9.40 -8.03
CA PRO A 37 -2.08 -8.18 -7.30
C PRO A 37 -2.06 -8.35 -5.76
N GLY A 38 -2.91 -9.22 -5.21
CA GLY A 38 -3.00 -9.49 -3.78
C GLY A 38 -3.61 -8.36 -2.94
N HIS A 39 -4.23 -7.35 -3.55
CA HIS A 39 -4.85 -6.25 -2.80
C HIS A 39 -6.13 -6.70 -2.10
N LEU A 40 -6.35 -6.14 -0.92
CA LEU A 40 -7.53 -6.39 -0.09
C LEU A 40 -8.49 -5.20 -0.10
N PRO A 41 -9.80 -5.44 0.10
CA PRO A 41 -10.80 -4.37 0.14
C PRO A 41 -10.56 -3.39 1.29
N PRO A 42 -10.82 -2.09 1.10
CA PRO A 42 -10.62 -1.10 2.17
C PRO A 42 -11.79 -1.04 3.17
N TYR A 43 -12.95 -1.64 2.85
CA TYR A 43 -14.17 -1.45 3.63
C TYR A 43 -14.40 -2.56 4.66
N LYS A 44 -14.58 -2.16 5.93
CA LYS A 44 -14.93 -3.07 7.04
C LYS A 44 -16.20 -3.89 6.75
N SER A 45 -17.18 -3.32 6.04
CA SER A 45 -18.44 -3.98 5.69
C SER A 45 -18.24 -5.23 4.83
N ILE A 46 -17.24 -5.25 3.94
CA ILE A 46 -16.94 -6.42 3.10
C ILE A 46 -16.44 -7.57 3.96
N TYR A 47 -15.57 -7.30 4.94
CA TYR A 47 -15.07 -8.33 5.85
C TYR A 47 -16.17 -8.86 6.77
N ALA A 48 -17.05 -8.00 7.27
CA ALA A 48 -18.20 -8.44 8.08
C ALA A 48 -19.14 -9.38 7.29
N ASP A 49 -19.33 -9.11 6.01
CA ASP A 49 -20.08 -10.02 5.12
C ASP A 49 -19.32 -11.33 4.90
N TRP A 50 -18.00 -11.29 4.64
CA TRP A 50 -17.18 -12.50 4.50
C TRP A 50 -17.08 -13.34 5.78
N ASP A 51 -17.16 -12.73 6.96
CA ASP A 51 -17.18 -13.46 8.22
C ASP A 51 -18.51 -14.21 8.41
N THR A 52 -19.61 -13.68 7.85
CA THR A 52 -20.95 -14.28 7.94
C THR A 52 -21.19 -15.29 6.81
N ASN A 53 -20.79 -14.94 5.59
CA ASN A 53 -21.05 -15.63 4.33
C ASN A 53 -19.73 -15.85 3.58
N LYS A 54 -18.83 -16.64 4.18
CA LYS A 54 -17.48 -16.80 3.64
C LYS A 54 -17.47 -17.40 2.23
N PRO A 55 -16.98 -16.69 1.20
CA PRO A 55 -16.81 -17.25 -0.13
C PRO A 55 -15.70 -18.31 -0.17
N ASP A 56 -15.93 -19.40 -0.91
CA ASP A 56 -14.99 -20.54 -1.03
C ASP A 56 -13.64 -20.17 -1.66
N TRP A 57 -13.60 -19.07 -2.40
CA TRP A 57 -12.40 -18.61 -3.09
C TRP A 57 -11.46 -17.81 -2.17
N ILE A 58 -11.84 -17.48 -0.94
CA ILE A 58 -11.00 -16.69 -0.04
C ILE A 58 -9.86 -17.55 0.54
N PRO A 59 -8.59 -17.27 0.18
CA PRO A 59 -7.47 -18.01 0.71
C PRO A 59 -7.17 -17.63 2.18
N PRO A 60 -6.50 -18.49 2.96
CA PRO A 60 -6.25 -18.25 4.39
C PRO A 60 -5.50 -16.95 4.70
N PHE A 61 -4.62 -16.48 3.80
CA PHE A 61 -3.82 -15.28 4.05
C PHE A 61 -4.67 -14.01 4.20
N VAL A 62 -5.88 -13.97 3.63
CA VAL A 62 -6.78 -12.79 3.72
C VAL A 62 -7.10 -12.48 5.18
N GLY A 63 -7.46 -13.50 5.96
CA GLY A 63 -7.73 -13.34 7.40
C GLY A 63 -6.49 -12.92 8.18
N LEU A 64 -5.33 -13.52 7.85
CA LEU A 64 -4.05 -13.17 8.47
C LEU A 64 -3.69 -11.70 8.24
N VAL A 65 -3.72 -11.23 7.00
CA VAL A 65 -3.38 -9.84 6.65
C VAL A 65 -4.41 -8.87 7.22
N ARG A 66 -5.72 -9.17 7.13
CA ARG A 66 -6.77 -8.34 7.74
C ARG A 66 -6.54 -8.14 9.24
N GLY A 67 -6.17 -9.19 9.97
CA GLY A 67 -5.85 -9.08 11.40
C GLY A 67 -4.62 -8.21 11.70
N GLN A 68 -3.66 -8.12 10.77
CA GLN A 68 -2.52 -7.20 10.92
C GLN A 68 -2.94 -5.73 10.81
N LEU A 69 -4.00 -5.42 10.07
CA LEU A 69 -4.45 -4.04 9.86
C LEU A 69 -4.93 -3.35 11.14
N ASP A 70 -5.34 -4.09 12.17
CA ASP A 70 -5.80 -3.50 13.45
C ASP A 70 -4.65 -2.84 14.24
N ARG A 71 -3.41 -3.25 13.98
CA ARG A 71 -2.19 -2.68 14.60
C ARG A 71 -1.29 -1.93 13.62
N ALA A 72 -1.55 -2.05 12.33
CA ALA A 72 -0.78 -1.37 11.30
C ALA A 72 -0.96 0.15 11.39
N LYS A 73 0.08 0.89 11.01
CA LYS A 73 0.03 2.34 10.86
C LYS A 73 0.36 2.70 9.41
N ALA A 74 -0.45 3.55 8.81
CA ALA A 74 -0.11 4.11 7.51
C ALA A 74 1.19 4.92 7.64
N ILE A 75 2.06 4.80 6.64
CA ILE A 75 3.22 5.68 6.52
C ILE A 75 2.68 7.09 6.30
N THR A 76 3.12 8.04 7.11
CA THR A 76 2.70 9.44 6.98
C THR A 76 3.13 9.96 5.61
N ASN A 77 2.16 10.35 4.80
CA ASN A 77 2.42 10.98 3.51
C ASN A 77 3.04 12.37 3.76
N HIS A 78 4.19 12.64 3.17
CA HIS A 78 4.77 13.98 3.05
C HIS A 78 4.86 14.37 1.56
N LEU A 79 5.23 15.62 1.25
CA LEU A 79 5.33 16.11 -0.14
C LEU A 79 6.17 15.17 -1.03
N PHE A 80 7.28 14.67 -0.47
CA PHE A 80 8.16 13.72 -1.14
C PHE A 80 7.64 12.28 -1.22
N GLY A 81 6.52 11.93 -0.57
CA GLY A 81 5.88 10.61 -0.66
C GLY A 81 6.84 9.41 -0.65
N LEU A 82 6.78 8.60 -1.70
CA LEU A 82 7.64 7.42 -1.89
C LEU A 82 9.09 7.75 -2.28
N GLN A 83 9.41 9.01 -2.59
CA GLN A 83 10.76 9.44 -2.94
C GLN A 83 11.74 9.23 -1.79
N GLN A 84 11.27 9.24 -0.54
CA GLN A 84 12.10 8.87 0.62
C GLN A 84 12.78 7.51 0.42
N PHE A 85 12.10 6.57 -0.25
CA PHE A 85 12.66 5.25 -0.50
C PHE A 85 13.68 5.27 -1.65
N VAL A 86 13.46 6.08 -2.67
CA VAL A 86 14.41 6.23 -3.77
C VAL A 86 15.72 6.84 -3.27
N LEU A 87 15.63 7.85 -2.39
CA LEU A 87 16.78 8.53 -1.80
C LEU A 87 17.57 7.64 -0.84
N GLY A 88 16.87 6.82 -0.05
CA GLY A 88 17.53 5.91 0.88
C GLY A 88 18.19 4.70 0.20
N LYS A 89 17.69 4.31 -0.98
CA LYS A 89 18.11 3.10 -1.70
C LYS A 89 19.61 2.88 -1.83
N PRO A 90 20.40 3.85 -2.29
CA PRO A 90 21.84 3.66 -2.43
C PRO A 90 22.53 3.28 -1.11
N PHE A 91 22.05 3.79 0.03
CA PHE A 91 22.68 3.57 1.33
C PHE A 91 22.36 2.20 1.91
N TRP A 92 21.09 1.76 1.89
CA TRP A 92 20.79 0.41 2.35
C TRP A 92 21.24 -0.65 1.34
N ASP A 93 21.35 -0.34 0.05
CA ASP A 93 21.93 -1.27 -0.93
C ASP A 93 23.41 -1.55 -0.62
N ALA A 94 24.18 -0.50 -0.28
CA ALA A 94 25.57 -0.66 0.15
C ALA A 94 25.67 -1.51 1.42
N TYR A 95 24.78 -1.30 2.40
CA TYR A 95 24.68 -2.12 3.60
C TYR A 95 24.35 -3.58 3.30
N LEU A 96 23.31 -3.82 2.49
CA LEU A 96 22.87 -5.17 2.11
C LEU A 96 23.91 -5.93 1.28
N LYS A 97 24.81 -5.23 0.60
CA LYS A 97 25.96 -5.81 -0.11
C LYS A 97 27.20 -6.00 0.76
N GLY A 98 27.18 -5.51 2.00
CA GLY A 98 28.33 -5.55 2.92
C GLY A 98 29.42 -4.52 2.61
N GLU A 99 29.14 -3.53 1.76
CA GLU A 99 30.05 -2.41 1.45
C GLU A 99 30.12 -1.39 2.60
N GLU A 100 29.05 -1.32 3.39
CA GLU A 100 28.96 -0.59 4.65
C GLU A 100 28.44 -1.56 5.72
N THR A 101 29.00 -1.53 6.91
CA THR A 101 28.67 -2.49 7.97
C THR A 101 28.06 -1.82 9.20
N ASP A 102 28.20 -0.50 9.35
CA ASP A 102 27.58 0.22 10.45
C ASP A 102 26.13 0.61 10.10
N GLU A 103 25.19 -0.18 10.61
CA GLU A 103 23.74 0.04 10.47
C GLU A 103 23.29 1.43 10.93
N MET A 104 23.88 1.98 12.00
CA MET A 104 23.51 3.28 12.55
C MET A 104 24.03 4.41 11.67
N ALA A 105 25.24 4.26 11.12
CA ALA A 105 25.77 5.18 10.12
C ALA A 105 24.91 5.18 8.84
N VAL A 106 24.47 4.01 8.38
CA VAL A 106 23.56 3.87 7.22
C VAL A 106 22.24 4.60 7.47
N MET A 107 21.60 4.34 8.62
CA MET A 107 20.34 4.98 8.99
C MET A 107 20.47 6.51 9.12
N LYS A 108 21.61 6.98 9.62
CA LYS A 108 21.92 8.42 9.67
C LYS A 108 22.03 9.02 8.27
N LYS A 109 22.79 8.38 7.37
CA LYS A 109 22.96 8.81 5.97
C LYS A 109 21.61 8.87 5.23
N ILE A 110 20.75 7.86 5.41
CA ILE A 110 19.39 7.84 4.84
C ILE A 110 18.58 9.03 5.36
N THR A 111 18.57 9.24 6.68
CA THR A 111 17.82 10.34 7.31
C THR A 111 18.30 11.70 6.82
N GLU A 112 19.61 11.90 6.70
CA GLU A 112 20.21 13.14 6.20
C GLU A 112 19.87 13.38 4.73
N ALA A 113 19.93 12.35 3.88
CA ALA A 113 19.55 12.45 2.47
C ALA A 113 18.08 12.86 2.29
N VAL A 114 17.17 12.24 3.05
CA VAL A 114 15.73 12.60 3.02
C VAL A 114 15.52 14.03 3.52
N LYS A 115 16.15 14.42 4.63
CA LYS A 115 16.04 15.80 5.17
C LYS A 115 16.61 16.85 4.21
N ALA A 116 17.73 16.56 3.56
CA ALA A 116 18.34 17.44 2.58
C ALA A 116 17.42 17.65 1.38
N GLU A 117 16.72 16.60 0.92
CA GLU A 117 15.72 16.74 -0.13
C GLU A 117 14.50 17.54 0.36
N MET A 118 14.01 17.27 1.57
CA MET A 118 12.91 18.03 2.18
C MET A 118 13.20 19.53 2.30
N ALA A 119 14.46 19.91 2.48
CA ALA A 119 14.86 21.31 2.55
C ALA A 119 14.79 22.04 1.20
N LYS A 120 14.64 21.33 0.07
CA LYS A 120 14.61 21.93 -1.28
C LYS A 120 13.23 22.48 -1.69
N GLY A 121 12.14 22.10 -1.01
CA GLY A 121 10.77 22.55 -1.30
C GLY A 121 9.81 21.42 -1.58
#